data_AF-A0A2W7R9Z0-F1
#
_entry.id   AF-A0A2W7R9Z0-F1
#
_cell.length_a   1.000
_cell.length_b   1.000
_cell.length_c   1.000
_cell.angle_alpha   90.00
_cell.angle_beta   90.00
_cell.angle_gamma   90.00
#
_symmetry.space_group_name_H-M   'P 1'
#
loop_
_entity.id
_entity.type
_entity.pdbx_description
1 polymer ?
#
loop_
_entity_poly.entity_id
_entity_poly.type
_entity_poly.pdbx_seq_one_letter_code
_entity_poly.pdbx_strand_id
1 'polypeptide(L)'
;MKNILYRIGLFSVAALTLTSCLDEDPLFDPDKTTGIIEFVEQAPLVAVGSVYPLNKLTFEAVPADQIEVIVQYSGAYDAPEDLVVTVELSPSDLPAYNTDQGLTGVDQYVMLDAGSYSLPGGGSSVSVTIPKGEKRVSFMIDVKPDKFKFDANYAIPLKISSASSGVVSGNFGHMIYAVIPNNQWAGDYDHTYSGSLGSGTNTVTMTTIGEFRTTSSLIGVYSNQTIIEIDPVNNKAKVISVSGLGNATNFPENFWDPATKTIHVKYSVGSRTMTETYVKK
;
A
#
# COMPACT_ATOMS: atom_id res chain seq x y z
N MET A 1 -79.65 -1.60 -1.91
CA MET A 1 -78.55 -2.41 -2.49
C MET A 1 -77.82 -1.72 -3.65
N LYS A 2 -78.50 -0.98 -4.56
CA LYS A 2 -77.84 -0.24 -5.66
C LYS A 2 -76.78 0.80 -5.22
N ASN A 3 -76.97 1.48 -4.10
CA ASN A 3 -76.05 2.52 -3.63
C ASN A 3 -74.76 1.97 -2.97
N ILE A 4 -74.76 0.70 -2.55
CA ILE A 4 -73.59 0.02 -1.98
C ILE A 4 -72.65 -0.49 -3.10
N LEU A 5 -73.24 -1.00 -4.18
CA LEU A 5 -72.48 -1.45 -5.36
C LEU A 5 -71.73 -0.28 -6.04
N TYR A 6 -72.32 0.92 -6.06
CA TYR A 6 -71.67 2.11 -6.62
C TYR A 6 -70.47 2.58 -5.78
N ARG A 7 -70.55 2.43 -4.44
CA ARG A 7 -69.46 2.81 -3.52
C ARG A 7 -68.32 1.79 -3.52
N ILE A 8 -68.62 0.50 -3.69
CA ILE A 8 -67.61 -0.56 -3.85
C ILE A 8 -66.89 -0.40 -5.20
N GLY A 9 -67.63 -0.11 -6.28
CA GLY A 9 -67.04 0.13 -7.60
C GLY A 9 -66.06 1.32 -7.63
N LEU A 10 -66.37 2.42 -6.92
CA LEU A 10 -65.51 3.60 -6.87
C LEU A 10 -64.21 3.35 -6.09
N PHE A 11 -64.24 2.52 -5.04
CA PHE A 11 -63.06 2.12 -4.27
C PHE A 11 -62.14 1.18 -5.06
N SER A 12 -62.71 0.26 -5.84
CA SER A 12 -61.94 -0.66 -6.68
C SER A 12 -61.22 0.03 -7.84
N VAL A 13 -61.79 1.11 -8.40
CA VAL A 13 -61.14 1.90 -9.47
C VAL A 13 -60.01 2.77 -8.90
N ALA A 14 -60.16 3.32 -7.69
CA ALA A 14 -59.12 4.10 -7.02
C ALA A 14 -57.90 3.26 -6.60
N ALA A 15 -58.09 1.97 -6.31
CA ALA A 15 -57.00 1.04 -5.98
C ALA A 15 -56.12 0.69 -7.20
N LEU A 16 -56.66 0.75 -8.42
CA LEU A 16 -55.91 0.44 -9.65
C LEU A 16 -55.02 1.61 -10.12
N THR A 17 -55.38 2.86 -9.79
CA THR A 17 -54.60 4.05 -10.15
C THR A 17 -53.39 4.31 -9.25
N LEU A 18 -53.25 3.57 -8.16
CA LEU A 18 -52.12 3.69 -7.21
C LEU A 18 -50.92 2.79 -7.58
N THR A 19 -51.03 1.98 -8.64
CA THR A 19 -49.94 1.08 -9.09
C THR A 19 -48.88 1.78 -9.94
N SER A 20 -49.14 3.00 -10.44
CA SER A 20 -48.18 3.73 -11.29
C SER A 20 -47.09 4.47 -10.52
N CYS A 21 -47.03 4.35 -9.19
CA CYS A 21 -45.90 4.83 -8.37
C CYS A 21 -44.93 3.69 -7.99
N LEU A 22 -45.10 2.49 -8.55
CA LEU A 22 -44.22 1.34 -8.30
C LEU A 22 -43.41 0.94 -9.54
N ASP A 23 -43.37 1.81 -10.54
CA ASP A 23 -42.63 1.65 -11.79
C ASP A 23 -41.55 2.74 -11.87
N GLU A 24 -40.86 2.99 -10.75
CA GLU A 24 -39.65 3.78 -10.78
C GLU A 24 -38.51 2.87 -11.19
N ASP A 25 -37.86 3.21 -12.31
CA ASP A 25 -36.58 2.62 -12.69
C ASP A 25 -35.68 2.62 -11.44
N PRO A 26 -34.98 1.51 -11.14
CA PRO A 26 -34.11 1.47 -10.00
C PRO A 26 -33.12 2.65 -10.11
N LEU A 27 -32.97 3.40 -9.01
CA LEU A 27 -32.08 4.56 -8.91
C LEU A 27 -30.65 4.24 -9.39
N PHE A 28 -30.27 2.96 -9.30
CA PHE A 28 -29.09 2.38 -9.92
C PHE A 28 -29.50 1.19 -10.78
N ASP A 29 -29.40 1.35 -12.09
CA ASP A 29 -29.61 0.29 -13.06
C ASP A 29 -28.24 -0.32 -13.44
N PRO A 30 -27.89 -1.51 -12.92
CA PRO A 30 -26.59 -2.14 -13.20
C PRO A 30 -26.38 -2.40 -14.69
N ASP A 31 -27.45 -2.62 -15.46
CA ASP A 31 -27.38 -2.91 -16.89
C ASP A 31 -27.03 -1.66 -17.73
N LYS A 32 -27.17 -0.46 -17.13
CA LYS A 32 -26.77 0.82 -17.73
C LYS A 32 -25.36 1.25 -17.33
N THR A 33 -24.65 0.46 -16.52
CA THR A 33 -23.27 0.78 -16.10
C THR A 33 -22.24 0.08 -17.00
N THR A 34 -21.17 0.79 -17.34
CA THR A 34 -20.01 0.18 -18.01
C THR A 34 -19.01 -0.23 -16.96
N GLY A 35 -18.41 -1.41 -17.12
CA GLY A 35 -17.36 -1.84 -16.20
C GLY A 35 -16.10 -0.99 -16.31
N ILE A 36 -15.44 -0.84 -15.18
CA ILE A 36 -14.23 -0.05 -15.00
C ILE A 36 -13.03 -0.98 -14.93
N ILE A 37 -11.99 -0.69 -15.70
CA ILE A 37 -10.71 -1.41 -15.69
C ILE A 37 -9.72 -0.65 -14.81
N GLU A 38 -9.16 -1.32 -13.81
CA GLU A 38 -8.29 -0.68 -12.83
C GLU A 38 -7.31 -1.66 -12.17
N PHE A 39 -6.25 -1.12 -11.58
CA PHE A 39 -5.33 -1.88 -10.74
C PHE A 39 -5.94 -2.12 -9.36
N VAL A 40 -5.58 -3.25 -8.76
CA VAL A 40 -5.88 -3.56 -7.36
C VAL A 40 -4.67 -3.25 -6.50
N GLU A 41 -4.90 -2.46 -5.46
CA GLU A 41 -3.90 -2.16 -4.42
C GLU A 41 -3.47 -3.45 -3.71
N GLN A 42 -2.15 -3.61 -3.51
CA GLN A 42 -1.57 -4.76 -2.80
C GLN A 42 -1.28 -4.45 -1.32
N ALA A 43 -1.27 -3.18 -0.96
CA ALA A 43 -0.97 -2.66 0.36
C ALA A 43 -1.79 -1.38 0.61
N PRO A 44 -1.88 -0.88 1.86
CA PRO A 44 -2.45 0.44 2.09
C PRO A 44 -1.74 1.53 1.26
N LEU A 45 -2.53 2.45 0.71
CA LEU A 45 -1.98 3.62 0.01
C LEU A 45 -1.16 4.48 0.95
N VAL A 46 -0.05 5.03 0.44
CA VAL A 46 0.78 5.97 1.19
C VAL A 46 0.06 7.29 1.45
N ALA A 47 -0.75 7.75 0.50
CA ALA A 47 -1.56 8.94 0.62
C ALA A 47 -2.94 8.68 0.00
N VAL A 48 -4.01 8.96 0.75
CA VAL A 48 -5.37 8.86 0.23
C VAL A 48 -5.69 10.12 -0.56
N GLY A 49 -6.20 9.95 -1.79
CA GLY A 49 -6.57 11.06 -2.66
C GLY A 49 -5.43 11.70 -3.44
N SER A 50 -4.25 11.06 -3.49
CA SER A 50 -3.18 11.46 -4.41
C SER A 50 -3.61 11.31 -5.87
N VAL A 51 -2.97 12.07 -6.76
CA VAL A 51 -3.26 12.03 -8.21
C VAL A 51 -3.11 10.63 -8.81
N TYR A 52 -2.19 9.83 -8.27
CA TYR A 52 -2.01 8.42 -8.58
C TYR A 52 -1.82 7.63 -7.28
N PRO A 53 -2.39 6.42 -7.16
CA PRO A 53 -2.19 5.59 -5.98
C PRO A 53 -0.75 5.07 -5.92
N LEU A 54 -0.20 4.98 -4.70
CA LEU A 54 1.14 4.46 -4.45
C LEU A 54 1.10 3.40 -3.34
N ASN A 55 1.59 2.19 -3.66
CA ASN A 55 1.85 1.12 -2.70
C ASN A 55 3.35 1.04 -2.38
N LYS A 56 3.68 0.83 -1.10
CA LYS A 56 5.04 0.54 -0.66
C LYS A 56 5.22 -0.96 -0.47
N LEU A 57 6.18 -1.53 -1.16
CA LEU A 57 6.54 -2.94 -1.10
C LEU A 57 7.96 -3.07 -0.55
N THR A 58 8.14 -3.88 0.48
CA THR A 58 9.44 -4.14 1.12
C THR A 58 10.00 -5.47 0.67
N PHE A 59 11.29 -5.52 0.39
CA PHE A 59 11.94 -6.72 -0.14
C PHE A 59 13.17 -7.11 0.67
N GLU A 60 13.31 -8.39 0.99
CA GLU A 60 14.59 -8.94 1.45
C GLU A 60 15.66 -8.80 0.36
N ALA A 61 16.93 -8.63 0.74
CA ALA A 61 18.03 -8.51 -0.21
C ALA A 61 18.36 -9.87 -0.86
N VAL A 62 17.53 -10.28 -1.82
CA VAL A 62 17.64 -11.54 -2.57
C VAL A 62 17.86 -11.29 -4.07
N PRO A 63 18.46 -12.23 -4.82
CA PRO A 63 18.78 -12.03 -6.24
C PRO A 63 17.56 -12.01 -7.18
N ALA A 64 16.41 -12.53 -6.72
CA ALA A 64 15.18 -12.56 -7.49
C ALA A 64 13.97 -12.57 -6.55
N ASP A 65 12.97 -11.77 -6.87
CA ASP A 65 11.64 -11.75 -6.26
C ASP A 65 10.62 -11.23 -7.29
N GLN A 66 9.34 -11.14 -6.92
CA GLN A 66 8.26 -10.73 -7.83
C GLN A 66 7.32 -9.71 -7.20
N ILE A 67 6.81 -8.79 -8.03
CA ILE A 67 5.65 -7.96 -7.72
C ILE A 67 4.45 -8.51 -8.47
N GLU A 68 3.42 -8.93 -7.75
CA GLU A 68 2.13 -9.26 -8.36
C GLU A 68 1.38 -7.97 -8.72
N VAL A 69 1.08 -7.82 -10.00
CA VAL A 69 0.23 -6.74 -10.50
C VAL A 69 -1.12 -7.34 -10.87
N ILE A 70 -2.18 -6.88 -10.20
CA ILE A 70 -3.54 -7.35 -10.43
C ILE A 70 -4.31 -6.27 -11.17
N VAL A 71 -4.91 -6.65 -12.29
CA VAL A 71 -5.85 -5.83 -13.05
C VAL A 71 -7.25 -6.40 -12.85
N GLN A 72 -8.22 -5.53 -12.57
CA GLN A 72 -9.61 -5.92 -12.33
C GLN A 72 -10.60 -5.22 -13.25
N TYR A 73 -11.68 -5.94 -13.53
CA TYR A 73 -12.93 -5.45 -14.11
C TYR A 73 -13.94 -5.23 -12.99
N SER A 74 -14.16 -3.97 -12.64
CA SER A 74 -15.12 -3.50 -11.64
C SER A 74 -16.45 -3.19 -12.29
N GLY A 75 -17.51 -3.88 -11.88
CA GLY A 75 -18.85 -3.68 -12.42
C GLY A 75 -19.86 -4.60 -11.75
N ALA A 76 -21.13 -4.41 -12.06
CA ALA A 76 -22.22 -5.22 -11.49
C ALA A 76 -22.06 -6.71 -11.81
N TYR A 77 -21.52 -7.02 -12.98
CA TYR A 77 -21.34 -8.39 -13.49
C TYR A 77 -19.87 -8.74 -13.69
N ASP A 78 -19.58 -10.00 -13.95
CA ASP A 78 -18.26 -10.46 -14.40
C ASP A 78 -17.96 -9.96 -15.82
N ALA A 79 -16.72 -10.12 -16.28
CA ALA A 79 -16.34 -9.70 -17.62
C ALA A 79 -17.24 -10.38 -18.67
N PRO A 80 -17.96 -9.62 -19.53
CA PRO A 80 -18.93 -10.21 -20.47
C PRO A 80 -18.27 -10.97 -21.63
N GLU A 81 -16.99 -10.69 -21.87
CA GLU A 81 -16.13 -11.23 -22.92
C GLU A 81 -14.68 -11.25 -22.44
N ASP A 82 -13.77 -11.85 -23.22
CA ASP A 82 -12.34 -11.77 -22.95
C ASP A 82 -11.87 -10.32 -23.13
N LEU A 83 -11.33 -9.72 -22.08
CA LEU A 83 -10.89 -8.32 -22.09
C LEU A 83 -9.38 -8.27 -22.22
N VAL A 84 -8.90 -7.79 -23.37
CA VAL A 84 -7.46 -7.55 -23.58
C VAL A 84 -7.12 -6.19 -23.01
N VAL A 85 -6.26 -6.16 -22.01
CA VAL A 85 -5.78 -4.97 -21.33
C VAL A 85 -4.29 -4.81 -21.59
N THR A 86 -3.88 -3.60 -21.97
CA THR A 86 -2.46 -3.26 -22.14
C THR A 86 -2.00 -2.41 -20.97
N VAL A 87 -0.99 -2.91 -20.25
CA VAL A 87 -0.31 -2.20 -19.17
C VAL A 87 1.05 -1.75 -19.65
N GLU A 88 1.44 -0.53 -19.32
CA GLU A 88 2.70 0.08 -19.73
C GLU A 88 3.42 0.72 -18.54
N LEU A 89 4.75 0.79 -18.62
CA LEU A 89 5.50 1.69 -17.76
C LEU A 89 5.05 3.13 -17.97
N SER A 90 4.89 3.90 -16.89
CA SER A 90 4.53 5.32 -16.95
C SER A 90 5.50 6.21 -16.17
N PRO A 91 6.76 6.39 -16.62
CA PRO A 91 7.74 7.21 -15.92
C PRO A 91 7.28 8.66 -15.67
N SER A 92 6.35 9.19 -16.48
CA SER A 92 5.75 10.51 -16.32
C SER A 92 4.89 10.65 -15.07
N ASP A 93 4.43 9.55 -14.47
CA ASP A 93 3.57 9.58 -13.31
C ASP A 93 4.34 9.95 -12.04
N LEU A 94 5.65 9.66 -11.98
CA LEU A 94 6.48 9.96 -10.81
C LEU A 94 6.64 11.48 -10.60
N PRO A 95 7.02 12.30 -11.61
CA PRO A 95 7.03 13.76 -11.43
C PRO A 95 5.66 14.35 -11.02
N ALA A 96 4.57 13.82 -11.57
CA ALA A 96 3.22 14.27 -11.22
C ALA A 96 2.85 13.94 -9.77
N TYR A 97 3.10 12.69 -9.34
CA TYR A 97 2.92 12.27 -7.95
C TYR A 97 3.81 13.08 -7.00
N ASN A 98 5.10 13.25 -7.32
CA ASN A 98 6.01 14.03 -6.50
C ASN A 98 5.54 15.48 -6.33
N THR A 99 5.04 16.10 -7.41
CA THR A 99 4.50 17.47 -7.37
C THR A 99 3.24 17.57 -6.52
N ASP A 100 2.30 16.64 -6.73
CA ASP A 100 1.04 16.54 -5.99
C ASP A 100 1.29 16.36 -4.48
N GLN A 101 2.28 15.56 -4.11
CA GLN A 101 2.66 15.29 -2.73
C GLN A 101 3.68 16.30 -2.15
N GLY A 102 4.09 17.32 -2.92
CA GLY A 102 5.05 18.33 -2.48
C GLY A 102 6.45 17.79 -2.16
N LEU A 103 6.83 16.66 -2.75
CA LEU A 103 8.12 16.00 -2.51
C LEU A 103 9.24 16.72 -3.25
N THR A 104 10.37 16.94 -2.56
CA THR A 104 11.53 17.65 -3.11
C THR A 104 12.84 16.96 -2.75
N GLY A 105 13.86 17.12 -3.60
CA GLY A 105 15.19 16.57 -3.35
C GLY A 105 15.18 15.06 -3.15
N VAL A 106 15.78 14.60 -2.06
CA VAL A 106 15.94 13.17 -1.71
C VAL A 106 14.62 12.46 -1.39
N ASP A 107 13.54 13.21 -1.13
CA ASP A 107 12.23 12.64 -0.81
C ASP A 107 11.45 12.24 -2.08
N GLN A 108 11.89 12.68 -3.26
CA GLN A 108 11.21 12.39 -4.52
C GLN A 108 11.33 10.91 -4.91
N TYR A 109 10.24 10.36 -5.44
CA TYR A 109 10.27 9.06 -6.09
C TYR A 109 10.92 9.16 -7.47
N VAL A 110 11.80 8.22 -7.78
CA VAL A 110 12.47 8.09 -9.07
C VAL A 110 12.27 6.70 -9.64
N MET A 111 12.44 6.56 -10.95
CA MET A 111 12.30 5.28 -11.63
C MET A 111 13.32 4.28 -11.11
N LEU A 112 12.90 3.06 -10.80
CA LEU A 112 13.80 1.96 -10.50
C LEU A 112 14.77 1.72 -11.67
N ASP A 113 16.04 1.45 -11.36
CA ASP A 113 17.09 1.21 -12.35
C ASP A 113 16.69 0.10 -13.35
N ALA A 114 16.89 0.34 -14.65
CA ALA A 114 16.45 -0.51 -15.77
C ALA A 114 17.07 -1.93 -15.83
N GLY A 115 17.92 -2.31 -14.87
CA GLY A 115 18.48 -3.65 -14.71
C GLY A 115 18.04 -4.39 -13.45
N SER A 116 17.17 -3.76 -12.66
CA SER A 116 16.67 -4.25 -11.37
C SER A 116 15.25 -4.80 -11.45
N TYR A 117 14.60 -4.73 -12.62
CA TYR A 117 13.30 -5.34 -12.87
C TYR A 117 13.13 -5.71 -14.35
N SER A 118 12.14 -6.55 -14.65
CA SER A 118 11.69 -6.85 -16.00
C SER A 118 10.19 -7.16 -16.02
N LEU A 119 9.48 -6.55 -16.97
CA LEU A 119 8.10 -6.91 -17.26
C LEU A 119 8.07 -8.26 -18.01
N PRO A 120 6.99 -9.04 -17.90
CA PRO A 120 6.76 -10.20 -18.75
C PRO A 120 6.98 -9.88 -20.23
N GLY A 121 7.83 -10.67 -20.90
CA GLY A 121 8.21 -10.43 -22.30
C GLY A 121 9.35 -9.42 -22.51
N GLY A 122 9.88 -8.79 -21.44
CA GLY A 122 11.12 -7.99 -21.46
C GLY A 122 10.99 -6.58 -22.05
N GLY A 123 9.79 -6.12 -22.35
CA GLY A 123 9.52 -4.78 -22.90
C GLY A 123 9.10 -3.75 -21.86
N SER A 124 8.52 -2.65 -22.33
CA SER A 124 7.91 -1.59 -21.50
C SER A 124 6.38 -1.71 -21.39
N SER A 125 5.83 -2.82 -21.88
CA SER A 125 4.39 -3.11 -21.86
C SER A 125 4.11 -4.59 -21.70
N VAL A 126 2.93 -4.90 -21.19
CA VAL A 126 2.39 -6.25 -21.02
C VAL A 126 0.95 -6.22 -21.51
N SER A 127 0.57 -7.22 -22.31
CA SER A 127 -0.83 -7.46 -22.65
C SER A 127 -1.33 -8.62 -21.80
N VAL A 128 -2.40 -8.40 -21.05
CA VAL A 128 -3.06 -9.41 -20.22
C VAL A 128 -4.52 -9.54 -20.64
N THR A 129 -5.10 -10.72 -20.43
CA THR A 129 -6.50 -10.98 -20.72
C THR A 129 -7.24 -11.28 -19.43
N ILE A 130 -8.26 -10.49 -19.09
CA ILE A 130 -9.26 -10.90 -18.09
C ILE A 130 -10.22 -11.83 -18.83
N PRO A 131 -10.26 -13.14 -18.50
CA PRO A 131 -11.13 -14.07 -19.20
C PRO A 131 -12.61 -13.70 -19.00
N LYS A 132 -13.44 -14.02 -20.00
CA LYS A 132 -14.89 -13.96 -19.85
C LYS A 132 -15.35 -14.70 -18.60
N GLY A 133 -16.24 -14.08 -17.83
CA GLY A 133 -16.77 -14.64 -16.59
C GLY A 133 -15.86 -14.45 -15.37
N GLU A 134 -14.68 -13.86 -15.55
CA GLU A 134 -13.79 -13.51 -14.46
C GLU A 134 -13.84 -12.00 -14.18
N LYS A 135 -13.35 -11.59 -13.01
CA LYS A 135 -13.16 -10.17 -12.67
C LYS A 135 -11.70 -9.74 -12.65
N ARG A 136 -10.74 -10.66 -12.66
CA ARG A 136 -9.33 -10.33 -12.41
C ARG A 136 -8.40 -11.16 -13.26
N VAL A 137 -7.25 -10.57 -13.55
CA VAL A 137 -6.05 -11.24 -14.03
C VAL A 137 -4.84 -10.65 -13.31
N SER A 138 -3.82 -11.46 -13.06
CA SER A 138 -2.55 -10.98 -12.55
C SER A 138 -1.39 -11.35 -13.44
N PHE A 139 -0.34 -10.55 -13.36
CA PHE A 139 0.96 -10.85 -13.95
C PHE A 139 2.06 -10.46 -12.97
N MET A 140 3.23 -11.10 -13.10
CA MET A 140 4.36 -10.88 -12.21
C MET A 140 5.40 -10.00 -12.89
N ILE A 141 5.84 -8.94 -12.20
CA ILE A 141 7.06 -8.21 -12.58
C ILE A 141 8.21 -8.84 -11.82
N ASP A 142 9.20 -9.37 -12.53
CA ASP A 142 10.41 -9.89 -11.90
C ASP A 142 11.26 -8.71 -11.42
N VAL A 143 11.74 -8.78 -10.18
CA VAL A 143 12.62 -7.79 -9.57
C VAL A 143 13.89 -8.43 -9.02
N LYS A 144 14.93 -7.61 -8.83
CA LYS A 144 16.22 -8.02 -8.26
C LYS A 144 16.52 -7.16 -7.02
N PRO A 145 15.92 -7.51 -5.86
CA PRO A 145 16.06 -6.72 -4.64
C PRO A 145 17.48 -6.51 -4.15
N ASP A 146 18.39 -7.46 -4.41
CA ASP A 146 19.83 -7.32 -4.12
C ASP A 146 20.52 -6.14 -4.83
N LYS A 147 19.87 -5.57 -5.86
CA LYS A 147 20.33 -4.37 -6.57
C LYS A 147 19.64 -3.08 -6.10
N PHE A 148 18.66 -3.17 -5.22
CA PHE A 148 17.98 -1.99 -4.70
C PHE A 148 18.93 -1.22 -3.80
N LYS A 149 18.92 0.09 -3.93
CA LYS A 149 19.78 1.01 -3.18
C LYS A 149 18.93 1.89 -2.29
N PHE A 150 19.60 2.53 -1.32
CA PHE A 150 19.00 3.49 -0.40
C PHE A 150 19.34 4.95 -0.75
N ASP A 151 19.89 5.21 -1.93
CA ASP A 151 20.30 6.55 -2.40
C ASP A 151 19.14 7.37 -3.01
N ALA A 152 18.01 6.73 -3.30
CA ALA A 152 16.78 7.38 -3.74
C ALA A 152 15.54 6.55 -3.38
N ASN A 153 14.35 7.17 -3.41
CA ASN A 153 13.08 6.46 -3.30
C ASN A 153 12.71 5.85 -4.66
N TYR A 154 13.06 4.59 -4.89
CA TYR A 154 12.80 3.93 -6.17
C TYR A 154 11.37 3.42 -6.30
N ALA A 155 10.81 3.53 -7.51
CA ALA A 155 9.49 3.04 -7.83
C ALA A 155 9.35 2.54 -9.27
N ILE A 156 8.37 1.66 -9.48
CA ILE A 156 7.90 1.21 -10.80
C ILE A 156 6.48 1.77 -11.01
N PRO A 157 6.32 2.83 -11.83
CA PRO A 157 5.01 3.37 -12.20
C PRO A 157 4.42 2.61 -13.38
N LEU A 158 3.18 2.19 -13.26
CA LEU A 158 2.40 1.53 -14.32
C LEU A 158 1.14 2.32 -14.64
N LYS A 159 0.72 2.25 -15.89
CA LYS A 159 -0.61 2.68 -16.34
C LYS A 159 -1.27 1.63 -17.20
N ILE A 160 -2.59 1.61 -17.21
CA ILE A 160 -3.39 0.88 -18.19
C ILE A 160 -3.55 1.78 -19.41
N SER A 161 -2.85 1.49 -20.49
CA SER A 161 -2.86 2.33 -21.69
C SER A 161 -4.08 2.08 -22.57
N SER A 162 -4.61 0.86 -22.56
CA SER A 162 -5.82 0.51 -23.28
C SER A 162 -6.52 -0.72 -22.70
N ALA A 163 -7.82 -0.83 -22.96
CA ALA A 163 -8.61 -2.04 -22.77
C ALA A 163 -9.52 -2.22 -23.99
N SER A 164 -9.76 -3.48 -24.40
CA SER A 164 -10.61 -3.78 -25.57
C SER A 164 -12.07 -3.42 -25.35
N SER A 165 -12.52 -3.37 -24.09
CA SER A 165 -13.85 -2.97 -23.66
C SER A 165 -13.80 -2.48 -22.21
N GLY A 166 -14.86 -1.82 -21.75
CA GLY A 166 -14.90 -1.11 -20.48
C GLY A 166 -14.23 0.28 -20.53
N VAL A 167 -14.22 0.97 -19.40
CA VAL A 167 -13.58 2.28 -19.24
C VAL A 167 -12.38 2.14 -18.30
N VAL A 168 -11.21 2.61 -18.73
CA VAL A 168 -10.04 2.65 -17.84
C VAL A 168 -10.27 3.70 -16.75
N SER A 169 -10.06 3.32 -15.49
CA SER A 169 -10.20 4.22 -14.34
C SER A 169 -9.23 5.40 -14.44
N GLY A 170 -9.72 6.62 -14.19
CA GLY A 170 -8.86 7.81 -14.27
C GLY A 170 -7.78 7.86 -13.18
N ASN A 171 -8.07 7.34 -11.99
CA ASN A 171 -7.12 7.30 -10.87
C ASN A 171 -6.44 5.92 -10.79
N PHE A 172 -7.23 4.86 -10.62
CA PHE A 172 -6.73 3.49 -10.48
C PHE A 172 -6.38 2.81 -11.81
N GLY A 173 -6.50 3.51 -12.94
CA GLY A 173 -5.82 3.12 -14.18
C GLY A 173 -4.31 3.37 -14.12
N HIS A 174 -3.82 3.98 -13.03
CA HIS A 174 -2.42 4.17 -12.71
C HIS A 174 -2.09 3.47 -11.38
N MET A 175 -0.85 3.03 -11.21
CA MET A 175 -0.36 2.48 -9.95
C MET A 175 1.15 2.68 -9.84
N ILE A 176 1.62 3.21 -8.71
CA ILE A 176 3.04 3.36 -8.41
C ILE A 176 3.43 2.32 -7.35
N TYR A 177 4.36 1.42 -7.70
CA TYR A 177 4.95 0.48 -6.76
C TYR A 177 6.29 1.00 -6.27
N ALA A 178 6.32 1.63 -5.10
CA ALA A 178 7.56 1.99 -4.44
C ALA A 178 8.23 0.75 -3.87
N VAL A 179 9.49 0.53 -4.22
CA VAL A 179 10.27 -0.63 -3.77
C VAL A 179 11.27 -0.21 -2.71
N ILE A 180 11.21 -0.86 -1.56
CA ILE A 180 12.04 -0.54 -0.41
C ILE A 180 12.88 -1.78 -0.08
N PRO A 181 14.21 -1.74 -0.24
CA PRO A 181 15.04 -2.82 0.28
C PRO A 181 14.93 -2.89 1.80
N ASN A 182 14.86 -4.11 2.34
CA ASN A 182 15.01 -4.32 3.76
C ASN A 182 16.46 -4.08 4.14
N ASN A 183 16.68 -3.16 5.07
CA ASN A 183 17.98 -3.07 5.70
C ASN A 183 18.18 -4.30 6.60
N GLN A 184 19.43 -4.56 6.98
CA GLN A 184 19.78 -5.74 7.77
C GLN A 184 19.10 -5.81 9.15
N TRP A 185 18.49 -4.71 9.60
CA TRP A 185 17.83 -4.60 10.90
C TRP A 185 16.30 -4.64 10.81
N ALA A 186 15.70 -4.75 9.63
CA ALA A 186 14.26 -5.00 9.52
C ALA A 186 13.91 -6.45 9.87
N GLY A 187 12.67 -6.69 10.28
CA GLY A 187 12.14 -8.02 10.62
C GLY A 187 11.59 -8.11 12.04
N ASP A 188 11.28 -9.33 12.49
CA ASP A 188 10.70 -9.59 13.80
C ASP A 188 11.78 -9.79 14.88
N TYR A 189 11.51 -9.24 16.06
CA TYR A 189 12.40 -9.27 17.21
C TYR A 189 11.66 -9.77 18.45
N ASP A 190 12.35 -10.61 19.24
CA ASP A 190 12.01 -10.77 20.65
C ASP A 190 12.49 -9.53 21.41
N HIS A 191 11.56 -8.86 22.08
CA HIS A 191 11.77 -7.53 22.63
C HIS A 191 11.52 -7.52 24.14
N THR A 192 12.48 -6.98 24.89
CA THR A 192 12.40 -6.74 26.33
C THR A 192 12.54 -5.25 26.61
N TYR A 193 11.63 -4.68 27.38
CA TYR A 193 11.66 -3.27 27.74
C TYR A 193 11.53 -3.04 29.25
N SER A 194 12.09 -1.94 29.72
CA SER A 194 11.91 -1.43 31.09
C SER A 194 12.07 0.09 31.13
N GLY A 195 11.32 0.78 31.98
CA GLY A 195 11.46 2.22 32.15
C GLY A 195 10.19 2.91 32.66
N SER A 196 10.05 4.19 32.32
CA SER A 196 8.94 5.04 32.78
C SER A 196 7.56 4.57 32.32
N LEU A 197 7.48 3.73 31.28
CA LEU A 197 6.23 3.14 30.77
C LEU A 197 5.97 1.71 31.27
N GLY A 198 6.75 1.24 32.25
CA GLY A 198 6.68 -0.11 32.80
C GLY A 198 7.78 -1.02 32.24
N SER A 199 7.61 -2.32 32.48
CA SER A 199 8.55 -3.36 32.07
C SER A 199 7.82 -4.59 31.56
N GLY A 200 8.38 -5.27 30.57
CA GLY A 200 7.77 -6.46 30.00
C GLY A 200 8.57 -7.05 28.84
N THR A 201 7.97 -8.06 28.21
CA THR A 201 8.48 -8.69 26.98
C THR A 201 7.35 -8.80 25.97
N ASN A 202 7.68 -8.64 24.69
CA ASN A 202 6.75 -8.85 23.57
C ASN A 202 7.55 -9.17 22.28
N THR A 203 6.84 -9.26 21.16
CA THR A 203 7.46 -9.28 19.83
C THR A 203 7.19 -7.95 19.15
N VAL A 204 8.21 -7.42 18.47
CA VAL A 204 8.13 -6.20 17.67
C VAL A 204 8.61 -6.49 16.25
N THR A 205 7.86 -6.01 15.27
CA THR A 205 8.31 -5.94 13.88
C THR A 205 8.95 -4.57 13.63
N MET A 206 10.20 -4.56 13.19
CA MET A 206 10.91 -3.37 12.73
C MET A 206 10.82 -3.28 11.20
N THR A 207 10.37 -2.13 10.70
CA THR A 207 10.27 -1.89 9.25
C THR A 207 11.34 -0.91 8.79
N THR A 208 11.93 -1.16 7.63
CA THR A 208 12.94 -0.27 7.03
C THR A 208 12.35 1.09 6.66
N ILE A 209 13.03 2.16 7.05
CA ILE A 209 12.71 3.54 6.65
C ILE A 209 13.95 4.30 6.14
N GLY A 210 15.06 3.60 5.93
CA GLY A 210 16.30 4.11 5.37
C GLY A 210 17.42 3.08 5.52
N GLU A 211 18.56 3.32 4.87
CA GLU A 211 19.69 2.37 4.85
C GLU A 211 20.08 1.89 6.25
N PHE A 212 20.11 2.83 7.20
CA PHE A 212 20.54 2.61 8.58
C PHE A 212 19.43 2.77 9.60
N ARG A 213 18.18 2.88 9.15
CA ARG A 213 17.05 3.27 10.00
C ARG A 213 15.87 2.31 9.91
N THR A 214 15.34 1.95 11.07
CA THR A 214 14.09 1.21 11.20
C THR A 214 13.08 1.98 12.04
N THR A 215 11.80 1.62 11.88
CA THR A 215 10.71 2.10 12.72
C THR A 215 9.94 0.95 13.34
N SER A 216 9.46 1.15 14.57
CA SER A 216 8.53 0.24 15.24
C SER A 216 7.62 1.00 16.21
N SER A 217 6.54 0.37 16.66
CA SER A 217 5.74 0.88 17.77
C SER A 217 6.58 1.07 19.03
N LEU A 218 6.36 2.18 19.75
CA LEU A 218 7.01 2.49 21.02
C LEU A 218 6.75 1.35 22.01
N ILE A 219 7.84 0.75 22.48
CA ILE A 219 7.90 -0.44 23.33
C ILE A 219 7.09 -1.64 22.82
N GLY A 220 6.68 -1.65 21.54
CA GLY A 220 5.78 -2.65 20.98
C GLY A 220 4.33 -2.60 21.49
N VAL A 221 3.93 -1.52 22.18
CA VAL A 221 2.59 -1.40 22.78
C VAL A 221 1.85 -0.16 22.29
N TYR A 222 2.53 0.99 22.21
CA TYR A 222 1.89 2.25 21.83
C TYR A 222 2.00 2.49 20.33
N SER A 223 1.00 3.17 19.76
CA SER A 223 0.96 3.51 18.33
C SER A 223 2.02 4.53 17.90
N ASN A 224 2.63 5.25 18.86
CA ASN A 224 3.77 6.12 18.61
C ASN A 224 4.89 5.33 17.92
N GLN A 225 5.50 5.92 16.88
CA GLN A 225 6.55 5.29 16.09
C GLN A 225 7.91 5.70 16.63
N THR A 226 8.76 4.72 16.93
CA THR A 226 10.13 4.88 17.41
C THR A 226 11.08 4.63 16.25
N ILE A 227 11.92 5.61 15.93
CA ILE A 227 12.94 5.49 14.88
C ILE A 227 14.26 5.10 15.52
N ILE A 228 14.84 3.98 15.11
CA ILE A 228 16.17 3.54 15.53
C ILE A 228 17.12 3.67 14.35
N GLU A 229 18.29 4.26 14.57
CA GLU A 229 19.40 4.33 13.64
C GLU A 229 20.57 3.50 14.16
N ILE A 230 21.23 2.76 13.27
CA ILE A 230 22.43 1.98 13.61
C ILE A 230 23.58 2.40 12.72
N ASP A 231 24.65 2.88 13.33
CA ASP A 231 25.90 3.15 12.62
C ASP A 231 26.65 1.82 12.39
N PRO A 232 26.77 1.34 11.13
CA PRO A 232 27.39 0.05 10.84
C PRO A 232 28.90 0.04 11.05
N VAL A 233 29.56 1.22 11.15
CA VAL A 233 31.02 1.31 11.28
C VAL A 233 31.46 0.98 12.70
N ASN A 234 30.72 1.48 13.69
CA ASN A 234 31.04 1.30 15.12
C ASN A 234 29.98 0.49 15.88
N ASN A 235 28.96 -0.01 15.18
CA ASN A 235 27.82 -0.73 15.73
C ASN A 235 27.09 0.02 16.86
N LYS A 236 27.00 1.36 16.78
CA LYS A 236 26.26 2.15 17.75
C LYS A 236 24.80 2.28 17.34
N ALA A 237 23.89 1.84 18.19
CA ALA A 237 22.46 2.07 18.02
C ALA A 237 22.04 3.40 18.68
N LYS A 238 21.06 4.09 18.10
CA LYS A 238 20.47 5.31 18.65
C LYS A 238 18.98 5.35 18.36
N VAL A 239 18.18 5.75 19.34
CA VAL A 239 16.81 6.20 19.06
C VAL A 239 16.89 7.65 18.57
N ILE A 240 16.36 7.93 17.38
CA ILE A 240 16.36 9.28 16.81
C ILE A 240 15.22 10.09 17.38
N SER A 241 14.01 9.53 17.32
CA SER A 241 12.79 10.20 17.76
C SER A 241 11.68 9.20 18.07
N VAL A 242 10.67 9.69 18.79
CA VAL A 242 9.40 9.01 18.98
C VAL A 242 8.28 9.94 18.53
N SER A 243 7.43 9.49 17.61
CA SER A 243 6.36 10.33 17.05
C SER A 243 5.43 10.85 18.15
N GLY A 244 5.09 12.13 18.08
CA GLY A 244 4.30 12.81 19.13
C GLY A 244 5.03 13.11 20.44
N LEU A 245 6.26 12.62 20.65
CA LEU A 245 7.08 12.88 21.84
C LEU A 245 8.38 13.66 21.55
N GLY A 246 8.83 13.67 20.30
CA GLY A 246 9.98 14.44 19.84
C GLY A 246 11.28 13.63 19.77
N ASN A 247 12.42 14.34 19.78
CA ASN A 247 13.74 13.75 19.63
C ASN A 247 14.20 13.07 20.93
N ALA A 248 14.90 11.95 20.80
CA ALA A 248 15.40 11.19 21.94
C ALA A 248 16.82 11.61 22.33
N THR A 249 17.09 11.65 23.63
CA THR A 249 18.43 11.78 24.21
C THR A 249 18.96 10.39 24.51
N ASN A 250 20.08 10.00 23.88
CA ASN A 250 20.63 8.65 23.98
C ASN A 250 21.70 8.52 25.04
N PHE A 251 21.78 7.35 25.66
CA PHE A 251 22.80 7.00 26.64
C PHE A 251 24.00 6.30 25.97
N PRO A 252 25.19 6.30 26.61
CA PRO A 252 26.41 5.79 25.99
C PRO A 252 26.41 4.26 25.79
N GLU A 253 25.60 3.51 26.55
CA GLU A 253 25.54 2.05 26.50
C GLU A 253 24.80 1.45 25.29
N ASN A 254 24.32 2.27 24.34
CA ASN A 254 23.55 1.76 23.20
C ASN A 254 24.45 1.11 22.15
N PHE A 255 24.06 -0.08 21.65
CA PHE A 255 24.82 -0.83 20.68
C PHE A 255 23.94 -1.73 19.79
N TRP A 256 24.52 -2.15 18.69
CA TRP A 256 24.14 -3.30 17.88
C TRP A 256 25.21 -4.38 18.05
N ASP A 257 24.82 -5.61 18.32
CA ASP A 257 25.72 -6.77 18.32
C ASP A 257 25.40 -7.63 17.08
N PRO A 258 26.26 -7.62 16.04
CA PRO A 258 26.01 -8.39 14.82
C PRO A 258 26.09 -9.91 15.03
N ALA A 259 26.81 -10.39 16.06
CA ALA A 259 26.97 -11.82 16.31
C ALA A 259 25.68 -12.43 16.89
N THR A 260 25.05 -11.72 17.82
CA THR A 260 23.79 -12.15 18.45
C THR A 260 22.55 -11.53 17.80
N LYS A 261 22.74 -10.65 16.81
CA LYS A 261 21.70 -9.82 16.20
C LYS A 261 20.87 -9.06 17.24
N THR A 262 21.56 -8.46 18.21
CA THR A 262 20.93 -7.76 19.35
C THR A 262 21.06 -6.25 19.22
N ILE A 263 19.94 -5.53 19.29
CA ILE A 263 19.93 -4.07 19.47
C ILE A 263 19.66 -3.78 20.94
N HIS A 264 20.55 -3.04 21.59
CA HIS A 264 20.32 -2.49 22.93
C HIS A 264 20.27 -0.97 22.86
N VAL A 265 19.16 -0.38 23.33
CA VAL A 265 19.00 1.07 23.39
C VAL A 265 18.46 1.51 24.73
N LYS A 266 19.05 2.58 25.24
CA LYS A 266 18.57 3.36 26.37
C LYS A 266 18.52 4.82 25.98
N TYR A 267 17.40 5.45 26.27
CA TYR A 267 17.12 6.81 25.84
C TYR A 267 16.07 7.48 26.73
N SER A 268 16.08 8.80 26.71
CA SER A 268 15.01 9.63 27.27
C SER A 268 14.29 10.38 26.15
N VAL A 269 12.96 10.47 26.22
CA VAL A 269 12.14 11.25 25.29
C VAL A 269 10.98 11.90 26.05
N GLY A 270 10.82 13.21 25.91
CA GLY A 270 9.96 13.98 26.82
C GLY A 270 10.38 13.78 28.28
N SER A 271 9.45 13.36 29.13
CA SER A 271 9.70 13.02 30.55
C SER A 271 9.97 11.54 30.82
N ARG A 272 10.09 10.72 29.77
CA ARG A 272 10.20 9.26 29.86
C ARG A 272 11.64 8.81 29.65
N THR A 273 12.07 7.79 30.38
CA THR A 273 13.33 7.08 30.13
C THR A 273 13.04 5.60 29.96
N MET A 274 13.56 5.03 28.87
CA MET A 274 13.36 3.63 28.49
C MET A 274 14.70 2.94 28.28
N THR A 275 14.72 1.63 28.53
CA THR A 275 15.77 0.70 28.16
C THR A 275 15.10 -0.47 27.43
N GLU A 276 15.52 -0.74 26.22
CA GLU A 276 14.93 -1.72 25.31
C GLU A 276 16.04 -2.62 24.75
N THR A 277 15.77 -3.91 24.66
CA THR A 277 16.66 -4.91 24.05
C THR A 277 15.85 -5.72 23.05
N TYR A 278 16.30 -5.74 21.81
CA TYR A 278 15.68 -6.45 20.70
C TYR A 278 16.64 -7.53 20.21
N VAL A 279 16.21 -8.78 20.16
CA VAL A 279 16.96 -9.91 19.61
C VAL A 279 16.26 -10.39 18.34
N LYS A 280 16.92 -10.27 17.18
CA LYS A 280 16.30 -10.61 15.89
C LYS A 280 16.03 -12.10 15.79
N LYS A 281 14.85 -12.47 15.28
CA LYS A 281 14.48 -13.87 14.99
C LYS A 281 15.19 -14.44 13.77
#